data_AF-A0A538GYB4-F1
#
_entry.id   AF-A0A538GYB4-F1
#
_cell.length_a   1.000
_cell.length_b   1.000
_cell.length_c   1.000
_cell.angle_alpha   90.00
_cell.angle_beta   90.00
_cell.angle_gamma   90.00
#
_symmetry.space_group_name_H-M   'P 1'
#
loop_
_entity.id
_entity.type
_entity.pdbx_description
1 polymer ?
#
loop_
_entity_poly.entity_id
_entity_poly.type
_entity_poly.pdbx_seq_one_letter_code
_entity_poly.pdbx_strand_id
1 'polypeptide(L)'
;MRNSRNSGSGVRSNALWGSATGKRDNALWGRRGRGIVLTALAACTLLLPLAAGAKDGGPGNLTETFVAPGLLDKAAKDPGRKLHVIVQSSAGASDANNKITGLGAGVRRHLDLIGAVAIDITAGKLAVLAKQPGLTITPDSSVQLTGTIASDQMWPYESGVAKLWGTATSPAPQAPTIAIVDSGIEANRADFGNGSRVLGNITITNSTANTPGDGRGHGTFVAGIAAGSADHYAGAAPNAGILSLDVMDDTGTARTSDVIAACDFILANKATYNIRVANFSLHSGAFNHFYNDPLDRAVEKLWFNGIFVVAAAGNYGSAAGPSGVMHAPGNDPFVMTVGAVDIGNKVALGDDANAPWSAYGYTEDGFAKPELGAPGRYMIGPVPQGSTLVAQKPGNVVAPGYIQLSGTSFAAPVVAGVAAQLLARHPDWTPDQVKSALMMSAKPVPQAKPGSVGVGQVNAGKAGDVKGTPPSPNLALNRFLVSSGGSVSFDAASWSEVVAGNASWADASWADASWADASWSAASWADVSWAAASWADASWADAAFAQASWADSATEDGAGSEAAGTPPEMSADAYAELQADPDLALPPALVSP
;
A
#
# COMPACT_ATOMS: atom_id res chain seq x y z
N MET A 1 33.13 66.19 -13.86
CA MET A 1 33.61 66.27 -15.26
C MET A 1 33.82 64.84 -15.73
N ARG A 2 32.87 64.17 -16.39
CA ARG A 2 32.49 64.16 -17.83
C ARG A 2 33.60 63.72 -18.80
N ASN A 3 33.19 62.75 -19.64
CA ASN A 3 33.66 62.34 -20.97
C ASN A 3 34.72 61.22 -21.05
N SER A 4 34.67 60.25 -21.98
CA SER A 4 33.65 59.74 -22.92
C SER A 4 34.25 58.59 -23.75
N ARG A 5 33.43 57.59 -24.11
CA ARG A 5 33.43 56.77 -25.35
C ARG A 5 34.65 55.91 -25.72
N ASN A 6 34.42 54.59 -25.92
CA ASN A 6 34.36 54.04 -27.28
C ASN A 6 33.61 52.68 -27.32
N SER A 7 32.87 52.49 -28.41
CA SER A 7 31.96 51.39 -28.74
C SER A 7 32.61 50.40 -29.72
N GLY A 8 32.29 49.10 -29.61
CA GLY A 8 32.59 48.10 -30.62
C GLY A 8 31.41 47.14 -30.79
N SER A 9 30.84 47.12 -31.99
CA SER A 9 29.62 46.43 -32.40
C SER A 9 29.90 45.31 -33.42
N GLY A 10 29.08 44.26 -33.40
CA GLY A 10 28.79 43.38 -34.56
C GLY A 10 28.69 41.90 -34.16
N VAL A 11 27.77 41.06 -34.64
CA VAL A 11 26.63 41.18 -35.57
C VAL A 11 25.64 40.04 -35.22
N ARG A 12 24.34 40.30 -35.41
CA ARG A 12 23.20 39.39 -35.19
C ARG A 12 22.94 38.49 -36.41
N SER A 13 22.26 37.35 -36.20
CA SER A 13 21.55 36.64 -37.27
C SER A 13 20.18 36.19 -36.77
N ASN A 14 19.14 36.84 -37.30
CA ASN A 14 17.74 36.40 -37.31
C ASN A 14 17.24 36.61 -38.76
N ALA A 15 16.53 35.63 -39.31
CA ALA A 15 15.69 35.71 -40.52
C ALA A 15 14.52 34.73 -40.25
N LEU A 16 13.23 35.08 -40.15
CA LEU A 16 12.32 36.03 -40.82
C LEU A 16 11.74 35.49 -42.14
N TRP A 17 10.50 34.99 -42.03
CA TRP A 17 9.32 34.99 -42.92
C TRP A 17 9.46 34.98 -44.46
N GLY A 18 8.61 34.16 -45.09
CA GLY A 18 8.17 34.33 -46.48
C GLY A 18 6.92 33.49 -46.81
N SER A 19 5.79 34.16 -47.05
CA SER A 19 4.58 33.61 -47.66
C SER A 19 4.68 33.63 -49.19
N ALA A 20 3.96 32.74 -49.89
CA ALA A 20 3.14 33.04 -51.08
C ALA A 20 2.80 31.78 -51.92
N THR A 21 1.49 31.66 -52.19
CA THR A 21 0.87 31.31 -53.49
C THR A 21 1.00 29.90 -54.09
N GLY A 22 -0.16 29.24 -54.26
CA GLY A 22 -0.38 28.13 -55.20
C GLY A 22 -1.77 27.51 -55.12
N LYS A 23 -2.74 28.05 -55.89
CA LYS A 23 -4.11 27.52 -56.10
C LYS A 23 -4.13 26.59 -57.32
N ARG A 24 -4.92 25.50 -57.29
CA ARG A 24 -6.00 25.13 -58.26
C ARG A 24 -6.49 23.67 -58.11
N ASP A 25 -7.76 23.56 -57.70
CA ASP A 25 -8.91 22.92 -58.36
C ASP A 25 -8.94 21.45 -58.83
N ASN A 26 -9.95 20.75 -58.27
CA ASN A 26 -10.98 19.89 -58.88
C ASN A 26 -10.63 18.54 -59.56
N ALA A 27 -11.21 17.47 -59.03
CA ALA A 27 -12.26 16.60 -59.64
C ALA A 27 -12.38 15.31 -58.79
N LEU A 28 -13.46 14.95 -58.08
CA LEU A 28 -14.84 14.67 -58.48
C LEU A 28 -14.95 13.51 -59.48
N TRP A 29 -15.20 12.29 -58.96
CA TRP A 29 -16.03 11.17 -59.48
C TRP A 29 -15.61 9.86 -58.76
N GLY A 30 -16.46 9.01 -58.18
CA GLY A 30 -17.91 9.01 -57.98
C GLY A 30 -18.38 7.66 -57.37
N ARG A 31 -19.51 7.72 -56.65
CA ARG A 31 -20.64 6.74 -56.59
C ARG A 31 -20.31 5.25 -56.33
N ARG A 32 -20.90 4.50 -55.38
CA ARG A 32 -22.22 4.42 -54.69
C ARG A 32 -22.01 3.44 -53.51
N GLY A 33 -22.68 3.45 -52.36
CA GLY A 33 -23.84 4.18 -51.86
C GLY A 33 -24.34 3.57 -50.54
N ARG A 34 -25.17 4.34 -49.80
CA ARG A 34 -25.99 4.00 -48.60
C ARG A 34 -25.16 3.71 -47.33
N GLY A 35 -25.17 4.50 -46.24
CA GLY A 35 -26.28 5.14 -45.49
C GLY A 35 -27.03 4.05 -44.70
N ILE A 36 -27.16 4.03 -43.36
CA ILE A 36 -27.31 5.07 -42.33
C ILE A 36 -27.30 4.38 -40.93
N VAL A 37 -26.78 5.09 -39.89
CA VAL A 37 -27.12 5.05 -38.43
C VAL A 37 -26.64 3.92 -37.50
N LEU A 38 -25.65 4.30 -36.65
CA LEU A 38 -25.62 4.30 -35.17
C LEU A 38 -26.49 3.29 -34.39
N THR A 39 -25.85 2.42 -33.60
CA THR A 39 -26.15 2.24 -32.16
C THR A 39 -25.04 1.45 -31.46
N ALA A 40 -24.79 1.83 -30.20
CA ALA A 40 -23.84 1.24 -29.26
C ALA A 40 -24.20 -0.19 -28.84
N LEU A 41 -23.23 -0.99 -28.40
CA LEU A 41 -23.14 -1.57 -27.03
C LEU A 41 -22.04 -2.65 -26.92
N ALA A 42 -21.47 -2.66 -25.72
CA ALA A 42 -20.70 -3.66 -24.98
C ALA A 42 -20.60 -5.13 -25.47
N ALA A 43 -19.53 -5.76 -24.94
CA ALA A 43 -19.25 -7.20 -24.78
C ALA A 43 -18.25 -7.81 -25.79
N CYS A 44 -16.97 -7.86 -25.38
CA CYS A 44 -16.05 -8.89 -25.88
C CYS A 44 -16.46 -10.23 -25.28
N THR A 45 -17.12 -11.02 -26.11
CA THR A 45 -17.73 -12.30 -25.83
C THR A 45 -16.70 -13.43 -25.68
N LEU A 46 -16.94 -14.26 -24.67
CA LEU A 46 -16.52 -15.66 -24.61
C LEU A 46 -16.88 -16.36 -25.94
N LEU A 47 -15.87 -16.91 -26.62
CA LEU A 47 -16.09 -17.84 -27.73
C LEU A 47 -16.48 -19.22 -27.17
N LEU A 48 -17.76 -19.38 -26.88
CA LEU A 48 -18.41 -20.69 -26.88
C LEU A 48 -18.80 -21.02 -28.33
N PRO A 49 -18.39 -22.16 -28.90
CA PRO A 49 -19.05 -22.70 -30.06
C PRO A 49 -20.36 -23.35 -29.61
N LEU A 50 -21.47 -22.61 -29.73
CA LEU A 50 -22.81 -23.19 -29.76
C LEU A 50 -23.21 -23.39 -31.23
N ALA A 51 -23.22 -24.64 -31.66
CA ALA A 51 -24.09 -25.08 -32.74
C ALA A 51 -24.65 -26.48 -32.45
N ALA A 52 -25.95 -26.45 -32.14
CA ALA A 52 -26.98 -27.33 -32.65
C ALA A 52 -27.53 -28.43 -31.72
N GLY A 53 -28.79 -28.22 -31.34
CA GLY A 53 -29.77 -29.29 -31.16
C GLY A 53 -30.22 -29.52 -29.72
N ALA A 54 -31.11 -28.66 -29.23
CA ALA A 54 -32.04 -29.10 -28.18
C ALA A 54 -32.86 -30.27 -28.75
N LYS A 55 -32.57 -31.48 -28.29
CA LYS A 55 -33.55 -32.56 -28.21
C LYS A 55 -33.92 -32.68 -26.74
N ASP A 56 -35.20 -32.52 -26.45
CA ASP A 56 -35.79 -32.97 -25.20
C ASP A 56 -35.38 -34.43 -24.97
N GLY A 57 -34.60 -34.68 -23.92
CA GLY A 57 -34.11 -36.00 -23.54
C GLY A 57 -34.02 -36.07 -22.03
N GLY A 58 -34.72 -37.05 -21.44
CA GLY A 58 -34.67 -37.35 -20.01
C GLY A 58 -33.27 -37.69 -19.50
N PRO A 59 -33.11 -38.12 -18.24
CA PRO A 59 -31.81 -38.30 -17.60
C PRO A 59 -30.91 -39.20 -18.45
N GLY A 60 -29.91 -38.59 -19.09
CA GLY A 60 -29.00 -39.27 -19.99
C GLY A 60 -28.14 -40.26 -19.22
N ASN A 61 -28.15 -41.51 -19.66
CA ASN A 61 -27.19 -42.54 -19.27
C ASN A 61 -25.76 -42.00 -19.50
N LEU A 62 -25.02 -41.69 -18.43
CA LEU A 62 -23.58 -41.47 -18.48
C LEU A 62 -22.87 -42.84 -18.59
N THR A 63 -22.98 -43.48 -19.75
CA THR A 63 -22.38 -44.81 -20.00
C THR A 63 -20.91 -44.75 -20.39
N GLU A 64 -20.40 -43.62 -20.86
CA GLU A 64 -19.00 -43.50 -21.31
C GLU A 64 -18.09 -42.88 -20.25
N THR A 65 -16.87 -43.40 -20.16
CA THR A 65 -15.85 -42.89 -19.24
C THR A 65 -15.15 -41.68 -19.83
N PHE A 66 -15.08 -40.61 -19.05
CA PHE A 66 -14.29 -39.45 -19.36
C PHE A 66 -12.84 -39.68 -18.94
N VAL A 67 -11.90 -39.42 -19.84
CA VAL A 67 -10.47 -39.38 -19.53
C VAL A 67 -9.92 -38.02 -19.90
N ALA A 68 -9.18 -37.40 -18.99
CA ALA A 68 -8.60 -36.09 -19.21
C ALA A 68 -7.78 -36.05 -20.52
N PRO A 69 -7.91 -34.96 -21.33
CA PRO A 69 -7.23 -34.83 -22.61
C PRO A 69 -5.72 -35.07 -22.52
N GLY A 70 -5.18 -35.83 -23.48
CA GLY A 70 -3.76 -36.15 -23.59
C GLY A 70 -3.22 -37.16 -22.57
N LEU A 71 -4.04 -37.63 -21.61
CA LEU A 71 -3.61 -38.63 -20.63
C LEU A 71 -3.42 -40.03 -21.25
N LEU A 72 -4.33 -40.44 -22.15
CA LEU A 72 -4.20 -41.69 -22.91
C LEU A 72 -3.04 -41.63 -23.92
N ASP A 73 -2.83 -40.50 -24.58
CA ASP A 73 -1.73 -40.33 -25.53
C ASP A 73 -0.37 -40.40 -24.83
N LYS A 74 -0.26 -39.81 -23.64
CA LYS A 74 0.93 -39.91 -22.78
C LYS A 74 1.15 -41.35 -22.30
N ALA A 75 0.06 -42.04 -21.95
CA ALA A 75 0.13 -43.41 -21.50
C ALA A 75 0.54 -44.39 -22.62
N ALA A 76 0.12 -44.13 -23.86
CA ALA A 76 0.52 -44.92 -25.03
C ALA A 76 2.00 -44.73 -25.40
N LYS A 77 2.55 -43.52 -25.18
CA LYS A 77 3.96 -43.20 -25.45
C LYS A 77 4.95 -43.86 -24.48
N ASP A 78 4.53 -44.05 -23.22
CA ASP A 78 5.36 -44.69 -22.20
C ASP A 78 4.50 -45.62 -21.31
N PRO A 79 4.17 -46.82 -21.79
CA PRO A 79 3.25 -47.72 -21.10
C PRO A 79 3.82 -48.30 -19.80
N GLY A 80 5.13 -48.23 -19.56
CA GLY A 80 5.78 -48.72 -18.34
C GLY A 80 5.76 -47.72 -17.18
N ARG A 81 5.54 -46.44 -17.46
CA ARG A 81 5.54 -45.36 -16.47
C ARG A 81 4.43 -45.52 -15.43
N LYS A 82 4.73 -45.20 -14.17
CA LYS A 82 3.72 -45.02 -13.12
C LYS A 82 3.06 -43.65 -13.25
N LEU A 83 1.73 -43.62 -13.20
CA LEU A 83 0.90 -42.43 -13.24
C LEU A 83 0.13 -42.30 -11.92
N HIS A 84 0.03 -41.07 -11.43
CA HIS A 84 -0.86 -40.69 -10.33
C HIS A 84 -2.15 -40.18 -10.94
N VAL A 85 -3.27 -40.83 -10.64
CA VAL A 85 -4.58 -40.47 -11.20
C VAL A 85 -5.67 -40.51 -10.13
N ILE A 86 -6.68 -39.68 -10.32
CA ILE A 86 -7.93 -39.71 -9.55
C ILE A 86 -8.96 -40.42 -10.43
N VAL A 87 -9.54 -41.49 -9.90
CA VAL A 87 -10.61 -42.25 -10.54
C VAL A 87 -11.89 -42.00 -9.78
N GLN A 88 -12.79 -41.23 -10.39
CA GLN A 88 -14.10 -40.90 -9.84
C GLN A 88 -15.19 -41.76 -10.47
N SER A 89 -16.15 -42.21 -9.67
CA SER A 89 -17.34 -42.92 -10.14
C SER A 89 -18.62 -42.22 -9.67
N SER A 90 -19.61 -42.13 -10.55
CA SER A 90 -20.95 -41.65 -10.22
C SER A 90 -21.71 -42.57 -9.24
N ALA A 91 -21.27 -43.82 -9.07
CA ALA A 91 -21.79 -44.77 -8.09
C ALA A 91 -21.03 -44.76 -6.75
N GLY A 92 -20.08 -43.82 -6.57
CA GLY A 92 -19.35 -43.60 -5.33
C GLY A 92 -17.98 -44.28 -5.25
N ALA A 93 -17.24 -43.97 -4.18
CA ALA A 93 -15.83 -44.36 -4.04
C ALA A 93 -15.63 -45.89 -3.95
N SER A 94 -16.61 -46.62 -3.42
CA SER A 94 -16.59 -48.09 -3.40
C SER A 94 -16.64 -48.69 -4.81
N ASP A 95 -17.47 -48.13 -5.71
CA ASP A 95 -17.52 -48.56 -7.11
C ASP A 95 -16.21 -48.21 -7.83
N ALA A 96 -15.66 -47.01 -7.61
CA ALA A 96 -14.36 -46.62 -8.16
C ALA A 96 -13.23 -47.57 -7.70
N ASN A 97 -13.23 -47.97 -6.43
CA ASN A 97 -12.27 -48.93 -5.88
C ASN A 97 -12.43 -50.35 -6.44
N ASN A 98 -13.66 -50.80 -6.66
CA ASN A 98 -13.93 -52.10 -7.27
C ASN A 98 -13.43 -52.14 -8.72
N LYS A 99 -13.63 -51.05 -9.45
CA LYS A 99 -13.27 -50.90 -10.88
C LYS A 99 -11.76 -50.93 -11.15
N ILE A 100 -10.94 -50.53 -10.18
CA ILE A 100 -9.47 -50.60 -10.27
C ILE A 100 -8.88 -51.95 -9.83
N THR A 101 -9.70 -52.84 -9.25
CA THR A 101 -9.24 -54.13 -8.70
C THR A 101 -8.67 -55.03 -9.81
N GLY A 102 -7.54 -55.68 -9.54
CA GLY A 102 -6.87 -56.56 -10.51
C GLY A 102 -6.01 -55.84 -11.56
N LEU A 103 -5.96 -54.50 -11.56
CA LEU A 103 -5.10 -53.73 -12.46
C LEU A 103 -3.68 -53.49 -11.93
N GLY A 104 -3.38 -53.98 -10.72
CA GLY A 104 -2.12 -53.71 -10.03
C GLY A 104 -1.95 -52.23 -9.66
N ALA A 105 -3.07 -51.51 -9.50
CA ALA A 105 -3.09 -50.13 -9.03
C ALA A 105 -2.95 -50.08 -7.50
N GLY A 106 -2.04 -49.24 -7.01
CA GLY A 106 -1.91 -48.98 -5.58
C GLY A 106 -2.86 -47.86 -5.17
N VAL A 107 -3.79 -48.14 -4.24
CA VAL A 107 -4.67 -47.10 -3.69
C VAL A 107 -3.87 -46.23 -2.74
N ARG A 108 -3.80 -44.93 -3.02
CA ARG A 108 -3.17 -43.94 -2.15
C ARG A 108 -4.16 -43.33 -1.17
N ARG A 109 -5.37 -43.04 -1.64
CA ARG A 109 -6.40 -42.39 -0.81
C ARG A 109 -7.82 -42.65 -1.31
N HIS A 110 -8.75 -42.83 -0.37
CA HIS A 110 -10.18 -42.77 -0.64
C HIS A 110 -10.66 -41.32 -0.56
N LEU A 111 -11.43 -40.88 -1.55
CA LEU A 111 -11.97 -39.53 -1.69
C LEU A 111 -13.50 -39.60 -1.71
N ASP A 112 -14.07 -40.03 -0.58
CA ASP A 112 -15.51 -40.36 -0.47
C ASP A 112 -16.42 -39.17 -0.78
N LEU A 113 -15.98 -37.94 -0.46
CA LEU A 113 -16.69 -36.68 -0.75
C LEU A 113 -17.09 -36.54 -2.22
N ILE A 114 -16.24 -37.01 -3.13
CA ILE A 114 -16.46 -36.92 -4.58
C ILE A 114 -16.73 -38.29 -5.22
N GLY A 115 -16.83 -39.35 -4.42
CA GLY A 115 -17.01 -40.71 -4.93
C GLY A 115 -15.79 -41.22 -5.73
N ALA A 116 -14.57 -40.94 -5.26
CA ALA A 116 -13.35 -41.27 -6.01
C ALA A 116 -12.27 -42.00 -5.19
N VAL A 117 -11.27 -42.52 -5.89
CA VAL A 117 -10.03 -43.06 -5.33
C VAL A 117 -8.82 -42.45 -6.05
N ALA A 118 -7.82 -42.01 -5.29
CA ALA A 118 -6.52 -41.61 -5.81
C ALA A 118 -5.60 -42.83 -5.86
N ILE A 119 -5.01 -43.12 -7.02
CA ILE A 119 -4.26 -44.36 -7.27
C ILE A 119 -2.95 -44.12 -8.01
N ASP A 120 -2.03 -45.07 -7.82
CA ASP A 120 -0.84 -45.25 -8.64
C ASP A 120 -1.07 -46.41 -9.61
N ILE A 121 -1.09 -46.12 -10.91
CA ILE A 121 -1.32 -47.13 -11.94
C ILE A 121 -0.19 -47.13 -12.98
N THR A 122 0.12 -48.30 -13.53
CA THR A 122 1.02 -48.38 -14.70
C THR A 122 0.28 -47.85 -15.93
N ALA A 123 0.89 -46.91 -16.67
CA ALA A 123 0.31 -46.19 -17.79
C ALA A 123 -0.41 -47.08 -18.81
N GLY A 124 0.19 -48.22 -19.20
CA GLY A 124 -0.40 -49.17 -20.14
C GLY A 124 -1.73 -49.80 -19.68
N LYS A 125 -2.07 -49.71 -18.39
CA LYS A 125 -3.35 -50.20 -17.82
C LYS A 125 -4.44 -49.12 -17.81
N LEU A 126 -4.12 -47.86 -18.09
CA LEU A 126 -5.09 -46.77 -18.14
C LEU A 126 -6.17 -46.98 -19.22
N ALA A 127 -5.80 -47.58 -20.36
CA ALA A 127 -6.73 -47.92 -21.43
C ALA A 127 -7.78 -48.98 -21.02
N VAL A 128 -7.51 -49.77 -19.97
CA VAL A 128 -8.48 -50.73 -19.41
C VAL A 128 -9.53 -49.99 -18.59
N LEU A 129 -9.10 -49.03 -17.76
CA LEU A 129 -10.02 -48.17 -17.00
C LEU A 129 -10.88 -47.29 -17.91
N ALA A 130 -10.29 -46.74 -18.97
CA ALA A 130 -11.00 -45.91 -19.95
C ALA A 130 -12.19 -46.63 -20.64
N LYS A 131 -12.17 -47.98 -20.67
CA LYS A 131 -13.23 -48.81 -21.27
C LYS A 131 -14.31 -49.23 -20.28
N GLN A 132 -14.08 -49.08 -18.97
CA GLN A 132 -15.12 -49.34 -17.99
C GLN A 132 -16.14 -48.20 -18.03
N PRO A 133 -17.44 -48.44 -17.84
CA PRO A 133 -18.44 -47.38 -17.93
C PRO A 133 -18.49 -46.50 -16.67
N GLY A 134 -18.83 -45.22 -16.85
CA GLY A 134 -19.21 -44.31 -15.76
C GLY A 134 -18.06 -43.83 -14.86
N LEU A 135 -16.83 -43.78 -15.37
CA LEU A 135 -15.69 -43.19 -14.66
C LEU A 135 -15.34 -41.81 -15.20
N THR A 136 -14.75 -40.99 -14.33
CA THR A 136 -14.03 -39.77 -14.69
C THR A 136 -12.60 -39.94 -14.20
N ILE A 137 -11.63 -39.94 -15.13
CA ILE A 137 -10.22 -40.21 -14.85
C ILE A 137 -9.40 -38.96 -15.15
N THR A 138 -8.82 -38.38 -14.11
CA THR A 138 -7.98 -37.18 -14.20
C THR A 138 -6.59 -37.44 -13.60
N PRO A 139 -5.56 -36.67 -13.99
CA PRO A 139 -4.28 -36.74 -13.30
C PRO A 139 -4.43 -36.27 -11.85
N ASP A 140 -3.78 -36.97 -10.92
CA ASP A 140 -3.54 -36.48 -9.57
C ASP A 140 -2.33 -35.52 -9.64
N SER A 141 -2.57 -34.36 -10.22
CA SER A 141 -1.55 -33.33 -10.44
C SER A 141 -1.12 -32.73 -9.11
N SER A 142 0.18 -32.45 -8.98
CA SER A 142 0.66 -31.60 -7.90
C SER A 142 -0.05 -30.25 -7.94
N VAL A 143 -0.58 -29.81 -6.81
CA VAL A 143 -1.02 -28.43 -6.64
C VAL A 143 0.24 -27.55 -6.64
N GLN A 144 0.30 -26.56 -7.53
CA GLN A 144 1.39 -25.58 -7.52
C GLN A 144 1.20 -24.69 -6.29
N LEU A 145 2.26 -24.51 -5.50
CA LEU A 145 2.32 -23.47 -4.48
C LEU A 145 2.24 -22.13 -5.21
N THR A 146 1.22 -21.32 -4.90
CA THR A 146 1.26 -19.89 -5.23
C THR A 146 2.53 -19.31 -4.61
N GLY A 147 3.31 -18.57 -5.39
CA GLY A 147 4.70 -18.19 -5.07
C GLY A 147 4.88 -17.63 -3.67
N THR A 148 6.07 -17.83 -3.10
CA THR A 148 6.41 -17.16 -1.84
C THR A 148 6.34 -15.66 -2.04
N ILE A 149 5.67 -14.96 -1.13
CA ILE A 149 5.71 -13.51 -1.03
C ILE A 149 7.16 -13.11 -0.76
N ALA A 150 7.74 -12.32 -1.66
CA ALA A 150 9.12 -11.86 -1.58
C ALA A 150 9.26 -10.44 -2.17
N SER A 151 10.31 -9.75 -1.76
CA SER A 151 10.73 -8.48 -2.34
C SER A 151 12.23 -8.51 -2.60
N ASP A 152 12.68 -7.88 -3.67
CA ASP A 152 14.11 -7.67 -3.94
C ASP A 152 14.65 -6.43 -3.20
N GLN A 153 13.76 -5.56 -2.75
CA GLN A 153 14.12 -4.39 -1.96
C GLN A 153 14.45 -4.78 -0.52
N MET A 154 15.39 -4.08 0.11
CA MET A 154 15.84 -4.36 1.48
C MET A 154 14.82 -3.94 2.55
N TRP A 155 14.03 -2.90 2.29
CA TRP A 155 13.16 -2.27 3.29
C TRP A 155 12.17 -3.21 3.99
N PRO A 156 11.56 -4.24 3.36
CA PRO A 156 10.64 -5.12 4.09
C PRO A 156 11.35 -5.99 5.12
N TYR A 157 12.62 -6.31 4.89
CA TYR A 157 13.42 -7.16 5.76
C TYR A 157 13.99 -6.34 6.92
N GLU A 158 14.58 -5.20 6.60
CA GLU A 158 15.15 -4.25 7.54
C GLU A 158 14.07 -3.75 8.53
N SER A 159 12.90 -3.37 8.04
CA SER A 159 11.78 -2.90 8.90
C SER A 159 11.06 -4.03 9.65
N GLY A 160 11.40 -5.29 9.40
CA GLY A 160 10.75 -6.47 9.97
C GLY A 160 9.37 -6.78 9.37
N VAL A 161 8.93 -6.05 8.34
CA VAL A 161 7.66 -6.28 7.62
C VAL A 161 7.55 -7.70 7.09
N ALA A 162 8.63 -8.25 6.54
CA ALA A 162 8.66 -9.60 5.96
C ALA A 162 8.32 -10.70 6.99
N LYS A 163 8.53 -10.46 8.29
CA LYS A 163 8.09 -11.37 9.37
C LYS A 163 6.57 -11.52 9.43
N LEU A 164 5.84 -10.51 8.95
CA LEU A 164 4.39 -10.48 9.00
C LEU A 164 3.71 -11.16 7.81
N TRP A 165 4.44 -11.53 6.75
CA TRP A 165 3.85 -12.17 5.55
C TRP A 165 3.41 -13.62 5.78
N GLY A 166 3.97 -14.29 6.80
CA GLY A 166 3.76 -15.72 7.01
C GLY A 166 4.41 -16.57 5.90
N THR A 167 4.27 -17.88 5.96
CA THR A 167 4.82 -18.81 4.95
C THR A 167 3.70 -19.57 4.26
N ALA A 168 3.98 -20.27 3.16
CA ALA A 168 2.98 -21.12 2.51
C ALA A 168 2.38 -22.19 3.46
N THR A 169 3.15 -22.66 4.43
CA THR A 169 2.70 -23.65 5.44
C THR A 169 2.09 -23.01 6.69
N SER A 170 2.25 -21.71 6.88
CA SER A 170 1.69 -20.93 7.99
C SER A 170 1.39 -19.51 7.51
N PRO A 171 0.33 -19.33 6.70
CA PRO A 171 0.03 -18.05 6.07
C PRO A 171 -0.35 -17.01 7.12
N ALA A 172 -0.08 -15.74 6.84
CA ALA A 172 -0.56 -14.65 7.68
C ALA A 172 -2.11 -14.59 7.69
N PRO A 173 -2.73 -14.20 8.82
CA PRO A 173 -4.16 -13.96 8.86
C PRO A 173 -4.55 -12.88 7.85
N GLN A 174 -5.73 -13.03 7.25
CA GLN A 174 -6.25 -12.09 6.24
C GLN A 174 -6.33 -10.68 6.81
N ALA A 175 -5.56 -9.76 6.22
CA ALA A 175 -5.58 -8.36 6.62
C ALA A 175 -6.88 -7.65 6.18
N PRO A 176 -7.37 -6.69 6.98
CA PRO A 176 -8.48 -5.83 6.58
C PRO A 176 -8.07 -4.91 5.42
N THR A 177 -9.05 -4.25 4.83
CA THR A 177 -8.84 -3.38 3.68
C THR A 177 -8.16 -2.08 4.07
N ILE A 178 -7.22 -1.65 3.23
CA ILE A 178 -6.54 -0.36 3.30
C ILE A 178 -7.18 0.57 2.27
N ALA A 179 -7.73 1.70 2.71
CA ALA A 179 -8.17 2.77 1.84
C ALA A 179 -6.96 3.67 1.48
N ILE A 180 -6.71 3.84 0.19
CA ILE A 180 -5.65 4.68 -0.35
C ILE A 180 -6.33 5.95 -0.89
N VAL A 181 -6.16 7.06 -0.19
CA VAL A 181 -6.70 8.38 -0.57
C VAL A 181 -5.61 9.13 -1.31
N ASP A 182 -5.64 9.07 -2.64
CA ASP A 182 -4.52 9.48 -3.49
C ASP A 182 -4.96 9.80 -4.94
N SER A 183 -4.11 9.63 -5.97
CA SER A 183 -4.41 9.86 -7.40
C SER A 183 -5.12 8.72 -8.12
N GLY A 184 -5.68 7.78 -7.37
CA GLY A 184 -6.24 6.55 -7.92
C GLY A 184 -5.20 5.44 -8.08
N ILE A 185 -5.61 4.33 -8.71
CA ILE A 185 -4.81 3.12 -8.88
C ILE A 185 -5.06 2.49 -10.26
N GLU A 186 -3.99 2.12 -10.97
CA GLU A 186 -4.05 1.17 -12.09
C GLU A 186 -4.32 -0.25 -11.56
N ALA A 187 -5.61 -0.59 -11.43
CA ALA A 187 -6.03 -1.80 -10.70
C ALA A 187 -5.60 -3.12 -11.34
N ASN A 188 -5.48 -3.19 -12.66
CA ASN A 188 -5.30 -4.44 -13.42
C ASN A 188 -3.86 -4.99 -13.40
N ARG A 189 -3.05 -4.59 -12.41
CA ARG A 189 -1.65 -5.01 -12.29
C ARG A 189 -1.50 -6.30 -11.49
N ALA A 190 -0.43 -7.03 -11.76
CA ALA A 190 -0.02 -8.18 -10.96
C ALA A 190 0.18 -7.80 -9.48
N ASP A 191 0.66 -6.58 -9.23
CA ASP A 191 0.80 -5.98 -7.89
C ASP A 191 -0.50 -6.12 -7.07
N PHE A 192 -1.65 -6.00 -7.72
CA PHE A 192 -2.97 -5.99 -7.08
C PHE A 192 -3.80 -7.23 -7.43
N GLY A 193 -3.14 -8.35 -7.74
CA GLY A 193 -3.81 -9.60 -8.09
C GLY A 193 -4.61 -9.50 -9.38
N ASN A 194 -4.12 -8.72 -10.36
CA ASN A 194 -4.80 -8.41 -11.62
C ASN A 194 -6.22 -7.85 -11.41
N GLY A 195 -6.35 -6.92 -10.45
CA GLY A 195 -7.59 -6.27 -10.07
C GLY A 195 -8.40 -6.98 -8.98
N SER A 196 -8.12 -8.25 -8.69
CA SER A 196 -8.91 -9.02 -7.71
C SER A 196 -8.81 -8.49 -6.27
N ARG A 197 -7.74 -7.76 -5.93
CA ARG A 197 -7.56 -7.16 -4.59
C ARG A 197 -7.96 -5.68 -4.52
N VAL A 198 -8.26 -5.04 -5.64
CA VAL A 198 -8.82 -3.67 -5.64
C VAL A 198 -10.34 -3.79 -5.54
N LEU A 199 -10.86 -3.67 -4.32
CA LEU A 199 -12.27 -3.91 -4.00
C LEU A 199 -13.20 -2.79 -4.50
N GLY A 200 -12.65 -1.61 -4.70
CA GLY A 200 -13.33 -0.47 -5.31
C GLY A 200 -12.31 0.52 -5.87
N ASN A 201 -12.68 1.16 -6.97
CA ASN A 201 -11.92 2.25 -7.59
C ASN A 201 -12.84 3.43 -7.82
N ILE A 202 -12.80 4.40 -6.90
CA ILE A 202 -13.78 5.46 -6.79
C ILE A 202 -13.11 6.80 -7.10
N THR A 203 -13.56 7.46 -8.15
CA THR A 203 -13.17 8.85 -8.45
C THR A 203 -14.04 9.80 -7.63
N ILE A 204 -13.41 10.55 -6.74
CA ILE A 204 -14.04 11.56 -5.87
C ILE A 204 -13.79 12.97 -6.43
N THR A 205 -12.61 13.20 -7.00
CA THR A 205 -12.25 14.50 -7.58
C THR A 205 -13.18 14.91 -8.72
N ASN A 206 -13.46 16.21 -8.80
CA ASN A 206 -14.09 16.84 -9.97
C ASN A 206 -13.08 17.69 -10.76
N SER A 207 -11.80 17.63 -10.38
CA SER A 207 -10.73 18.38 -11.04
C SER A 207 -10.34 17.72 -12.37
N THR A 208 -9.87 18.51 -13.33
CA THR A 208 -9.48 18.04 -14.66
C THR A 208 -8.15 18.63 -15.08
N ALA A 209 -7.28 17.91 -15.78
CA ALA A 209 -7.46 16.55 -16.30
C ALA A 209 -7.35 15.47 -15.19
N ASN A 210 -8.16 14.42 -15.27
CA ASN A 210 -8.10 13.25 -14.40
C ASN A 210 -8.30 12.01 -15.28
N THR A 211 -7.22 11.30 -15.58
CA THR A 211 -7.21 10.13 -16.45
C THR A 211 -7.66 8.90 -15.65
N PRO A 212 -8.62 8.09 -16.16
CA PRO A 212 -9.14 6.94 -15.40
C PRO A 212 -8.08 5.96 -14.94
N GLY A 213 -8.27 5.44 -13.73
CA GLY A 213 -7.29 4.57 -13.08
C GLY A 213 -6.35 5.40 -12.23
N ASP A 214 -5.25 5.85 -12.82
CA ASP A 214 -4.26 6.72 -12.16
C ASP A 214 -3.43 7.49 -13.20
N GLY A 215 -3.87 8.68 -13.58
CA GLY A 215 -3.14 9.51 -14.55
C GLY A 215 -1.87 10.14 -14.00
N ARG A 216 -1.80 10.37 -12.69
CA ARG A 216 -0.63 10.93 -12.02
C ARG A 216 0.47 9.89 -11.83
N GLY A 217 0.09 8.70 -11.35
CA GLY A 217 0.93 7.55 -11.03
C GLY A 217 1.29 7.37 -9.55
N HIS A 218 0.95 8.35 -8.70
CA HIS A 218 1.39 8.40 -7.30
C HIS A 218 0.64 7.36 -6.44
N GLY A 219 -0.69 7.32 -6.57
CA GLY A 219 -1.54 6.39 -5.82
C GLY A 219 -1.27 4.93 -6.16
N THR A 220 -0.96 4.58 -7.41
CA THR A 220 -0.51 3.24 -7.78
C THR A 220 0.77 2.86 -7.03
N PHE A 221 1.74 3.77 -6.94
CA PHE A 221 2.98 3.54 -6.22
C PHE A 221 2.71 3.33 -4.72
N VAL A 222 1.97 4.24 -4.10
CA VAL A 222 1.60 4.20 -2.68
C VAL A 222 0.89 2.89 -2.33
N ALA A 223 -0.07 2.46 -3.16
CA ALA A 223 -0.78 1.20 -2.98
C ALA A 223 0.14 -0.02 -3.12
N GLY A 224 1.13 0.05 -4.02
CA GLY A 224 2.17 -0.97 -4.17
C GLY A 224 3.00 -1.16 -2.91
N ILE A 225 3.45 -0.06 -2.29
CA ILE A 225 4.19 -0.14 -1.01
C ILE A 225 3.29 -0.64 0.12
N ALA A 226 2.04 -0.16 0.19
CA ALA A 226 1.12 -0.54 1.26
C ALA A 226 0.75 -2.03 1.21
N ALA A 227 0.44 -2.54 0.01
CA ALA A 227 -0.19 -3.85 -0.12
C ALA A 227 0.21 -4.64 -1.37
N GLY A 228 1.19 -4.22 -2.17
CA GLY A 228 1.62 -4.91 -3.39
C GLY A 228 1.94 -6.40 -3.19
N SER A 229 1.64 -7.22 -4.19
CA SER A 229 1.79 -8.69 -4.16
C SER A 229 2.42 -9.25 -5.42
N ALA A 230 2.97 -8.39 -6.28
CA ALA A 230 3.73 -8.84 -7.44
C ALA A 230 5.00 -9.56 -6.95
N ASP A 231 5.42 -10.53 -7.75
CA ASP A 231 6.70 -11.20 -7.54
C ASP A 231 7.82 -10.16 -7.46
N HIS A 232 8.74 -10.32 -6.50
CA HIS A 232 9.84 -9.39 -6.23
C HIS A 232 9.47 -7.98 -5.74
N TYR A 233 8.18 -7.63 -5.64
CA TYR A 233 7.72 -6.30 -5.24
C TYR A 233 6.63 -6.36 -4.15
N ALA A 234 6.70 -7.34 -3.25
CA ALA A 234 5.78 -7.41 -2.13
C ALA A 234 5.84 -6.14 -1.26
N GLY A 235 4.67 -5.57 -0.99
CA GLY A 235 4.46 -4.46 -0.08
C GLY A 235 4.31 -4.90 1.37
N ALA A 236 3.85 -4.00 2.23
CA ALA A 236 3.75 -4.28 3.66
C ALA A 236 2.63 -5.26 4.02
N ALA A 237 1.49 -5.17 3.34
CA ALA A 237 0.34 -6.08 3.51
C ALA A 237 -0.08 -6.76 2.20
N PRO A 238 0.70 -7.71 1.67
CA PRO A 238 0.45 -8.41 0.39
C PRO A 238 -0.80 -9.29 0.40
N ASN A 239 -1.45 -9.47 1.55
CA ASN A 239 -2.74 -10.14 1.67
C ASN A 239 -3.91 -9.17 1.93
N ALA A 240 -3.71 -7.86 2.05
CA ALA A 240 -4.80 -6.91 2.28
C ALA A 240 -5.61 -6.64 1.00
N GLY A 241 -6.90 -6.33 1.18
CA GLY A 241 -7.71 -5.67 0.16
C GLY A 241 -7.34 -4.18 0.05
N ILE A 242 -7.56 -3.59 -1.12
CA ILE A 242 -7.25 -2.19 -1.42
C ILE A 242 -8.52 -1.49 -1.87
N LEU A 243 -8.82 -0.33 -1.29
CA LEU A 243 -9.85 0.57 -1.78
C LEU A 243 -9.17 1.83 -2.33
N SER A 244 -9.29 2.06 -3.64
CA SER A 244 -8.76 3.23 -4.33
C SER A 244 -9.76 4.39 -4.26
N LEU A 245 -9.34 5.51 -3.71
CA LEU A 245 -10.09 6.76 -3.64
C LEU A 245 -9.28 7.86 -4.33
N ASP A 246 -9.66 8.18 -5.55
CA ASP A 246 -8.98 9.17 -6.39
C ASP A 246 -9.51 10.59 -6.10
N VAL A 247 -8.68 11.38 -5.43
CA VAL A 247 -8.99 12.74 -4.94
C VAL A 247 -8.22 13.84 -5.65
N MET A 248 -7.32 13.51 -6.59
CA MET A 248 -6.45 14.50 -7.25
C MET A 248 -6.50 14.43 -8.77
N ASP A 249 -6.10 15.52 -9.41
CA ASP A 249 -5.92 15.56 -10.87
C ASP A 249 -4.59 14.93 -11.30
N ASP A 250 -4.38 14.83 -12.62
CA ASP A 250 -3.19 14.24 -13.25
C ASP A 250 -1.89 15.01 -12.94
N THR A 251 -1.98 16.16 -12.26
CA THR A 251 -0.84 16.98 -11.81
C THR A 251 -0.49 16.76 -10.34
N GLY A 252 -1.29 15.98 -9.60
CA GLY A 252 -1.07 15.71 -8.18
C GLY A 252 -1.74 16.73 -7.26
N THR A 253 -2.71 17.51 -7.77
CA THR A 253 -3.43 18.52 -6.99
C THR A 253 -4.83 18.03 -6.63
N ALA A 254 -5.18 18.13 -5.35
CA ALA A 254 -6.49 17.84 -4.78
C ALA A 254 -7.11 19.09 -4.15
N ARG A 255 -8.43 19.09 -3.97
CA ARG A 255 -9.09 20.05 -3.07
C ARG A 255 -9.28 19.40 -1.71
N THR A 256 -9.13 20.18 -0.64
CA THR A 256 -9.41 19.72 0.73
C THR A 256 -10.83 19.12 0.84
N SER A 257 -11.81 19.70 0.13
CA SER A 257 -13.18 19.16 0.05
C SER A 257 -13.27 17.74 -0.54
N ASP A 258 -12.43 17.41 -1.52
CA ASP A 258 -12.46 16.11 -2.18
C ASP A 258 -11.84 15.04 -1.26
N VAL A 259 -10.80 15.42 -0.51
CA VAL A 259 -10.20 14.56 0.54
C VAL A 259 -11.19 14.32 1.69
N ILE A 260 -11.94 15.34 2.11
CA ILE A 260 -12.99 15.19 3.12
C ILE A 260 -14.13 14.28 2.60
N ALA A 261 -14.54 14.43 1.34
CA ALA A 261 -15.54 13.56 0.74
C ALA A 261 -15.07 12.09 0.66
N ALA A 262 -13.77 11.85 0.47
CA ALA A 262 -13.19 10.51 0.57
C ALA A 262 -13.29 9.95 2.00
N CYS A 263 -13.08 10.77 3.04
CA CYS A 263 -13.30 10.37 4.44
C CYS A 263 -14.76 9.98 4.68
N ASP A 264 -15.72 10.76 4.18
CA ASP A 264 -17.15 10.43 4.27
C ASP A 264 -17.47 9.09 3.57
N PHE A 265 -16.90 8.85 2.39
CA PHE A 265 -17.06 7.58 1.67
C PHE A 265 -16.50 6.39 2.47
N ILE A 266 -15.30 6.54 3.05
CA ILE A 266 -14.67 5.52 3.88
C ILE A 266 -15.59 5.17 5.04
N LEU A 267 -16.07 6.17 5.79
CA LEU A 267 -16.89 5.93 6.97
C LEU A 267 -18.22 5.25 6.60
N ALA A 268 -18.87 5.71 5.54
CA ALA A 268 -20.14 5.16 5.06
C ALA A 268 -20.00 3.70 4.56
N ASN A 269 -18.83 3.32 4.03
CA ASN A 269 -18.60 2.00 3.44
C ASN A 269 -17.64 1.11 4.24
N LYS A 270 -17.28 1.53 5.46
CA LYS A 270 -16.33 0.82 6.32
C LYS A 270 -16.68 -0.65 6.49
N ALA A 271 -17.94 -0.95 6.77
CA ALA A 271 -18.42 -2.33 6.93
C ALA A 271 -18.44 -3.10 5.60
N THR A 272 -18.88 -2.46 4.52
CA THR A 272 -19.00 -3.07 3.18
C THR A 272 -17.65 -3.57 2.66
N TYR A 273 -16.60 -2.76 2.80
CA TYR A 273 -15.26 -3.11 2.32
C TYR A 273 -14.33 -3.62 3.42
N ASN A 274 -14.80 -3.80 4.66
CA ASN A 274 -13.96 -4.12 5.82
C ASN A 274 -12.75 -3.16 5.96
N ILE A 275 -13.01 -1.85 5.84
CA ILE A 275 -11.98 -0.82 5.93
C ILE A 275 -11.57 -0.66 7.40
N ARG A 276 -10.28 -0.84 7.67
CA ARG A 276 -9.73 -0.61 9.03
C ARG A 276 -8.50 0.29 9.02
N VAL A 277 -7.94 0.59 7.85
CA VAL A 277 -6.79 1.49 7.70
C VAL A 277 -7.07 2.47 6.56
N ALA A 278 -6.68 3.73 6.73
CA ALA A 278 -6.71 4.75 5.68
C ALA A 278 -5.35 5.46 5.60
N ASN A 279 -4.77 5.52 4.40
CA ASN A 279 -3.48 6.14 4.14
C ASN A 279 -3.66 7.45 3.36
N PHE A 280 -3.05 8.52 3.87
CA PHE A 280 -3.03 9.86 3.30
C PHE A 280 -1.57 10.26 3.01
N SER A 281 -1.11 9.96 1.79
CA SER A 281 0.22 10.35 1.29
C SER A 281 0.16 11.73 0.63
N LEU A 282 -0.45 12.69 1.31
CA LEU A 282 -0.72 14.05 0.87
C LEU A 282 -0.80 14.98 2.07
N HIS A 283 -0.74 16.29 1.81
CA HIS A 283 -1.02 17.29 2.84
C HIS A 283 -1.82 18.47 2.27
N SER A 284 -2.51 19.21 3.13
CA SER A 284 -3.17 20.46 2.77
C SER A 284 -2.14 21.55 2.44
N GLY A 285 -2.49 22.51 1.58
CA GLY A 285 -1.64 23.65 1.25
C GLY A 285 -1.71 24.79 2.27
N ALA A 286 -2.69 24.76 3.18
CA ALA A 286 -2.87 25.73 4.25
C ALA A 286 -2.41 25.14 5.58
N PHE A 287 -1.74 25.95 6.40
CA PHE A 287 -1.45 25.59 7.80
C PHE A 287 -2.60 26.07 8.68
N ASN A 288 -2.98 25.26 9.67
CA ASN A 288 -4.02 25.60 10.63
C ASN A 288 -3.82 24.78 11.92
N HIS A 289 -4.45 25.23 13.00
CA HIS A 289 -4.54 24.44 14.23
C HIS A 289 -5.43 23.22 14.00
N PHE A 290 -5.06 22.06 14.56
CA PHE A 290 -5.77 20.80 14.26
C PHE A 290 -7.27 20.86 14.60
N TYR A 291 -7.63 21.57 15.67
CA TYR A 291 -9.01 21.71 16.12
C TYR A 291 -9.86 22.67 15.25
N ASN A 292 -9.22 23.47 14.39
CA ASN A 292 -9.88 24.39 13.45
C ASN A 292 -9.86 23.85 12.01
N ASP A 293 -8.98 22.91 11.68
CA ASP A 293 -8.83 22.40 10.33
C ASP A 293 -9.96 21.41 9.96
N PRO A 294 -10.66 21.60 8.83
CA PRO A 294 -11.75 20.73 8.45
C PRO A 294 -11.29 19.33 8.03
N LEU A 295 -10.07 19.17 7.52
CA LEU A 295 -9.50 17.88 7.15
C LEU A 295 -9.07 17.10 8.40
N ASP A 296 -8.43 17.75 9.37
CA ASP A 296 -8.09 17.11 10.66
C ASP A 296 -9.36 16.57 11.34
N ARG A 297 -10.41 17.39 11.42
CA ARG A 297 -11.73 16.97 11.94
C ARG A 297 -12.36 15.82 11.15
N ALA A 298 -12.05 15.67 9.86
CA ALA A 298 -12.55 14.56 9.05
C ALA A 298 -11.79 13.26 9.35
N VAL A 299 -10.46 13.32 9.48
CA VAL A 299 -9.65 12.14 9.82
C VAL A 299 -9.84 11.70 11.28
N GLU A 300 -10.08 12.63 12.20
CA GLU A 300 -10.49 12.33 13.57
C GLU A 300 -11.78 11.47 13.60
N LYS A 301 -12.76 11.78 12.75
CA LYS A 301 -13.98 10.96 12.66
C LYS A 301 -13.67 9.54 12.20
N LEU A 302 -12.72 9.33 11.29
CA LEU A 302 -12.27 8.00 10.92
C LEU A 302 -11.62 7.29 12.11
N TRP A 303 -10.71 8.00 12.81
CA TRP A 303 -10.00 7.52 13.99
C TRP A 303 -10.97 7.05 15.09
N PHE A 304 -11.90 7.92 15.50
CA PHE A 304 -12.86 7.60 16.56
C PHE A 304 -13.87 6.53 16.15
N ASN A 305 -14.04 6.27 14.86
CA ASN A 305 -14.85 5.16 14.35
C ASN A 305 -14.01 3.90 14.09
N GLY A 306 -12.80 3.79 14.63
CA GLY A 306 -12.00 2.57 14.62
C GLY A 306 -11.31 2.26 13.29
N ILE A 307 -11.01 3.30 12.51
CA ILE A 307 -10.15 3.23 11.32
C ILE A 307 -8.81 3.87 11.70
N PHE A 308 -7.73 3.11 11.57
CA PHE A 308 -6.38 3.64 11.79
C PHE A 308 -5.99 4.56 10.63
N VAL A 309 -5.73 5.82 10.92
CA VAL A 309 -5.34 6.82 9.93
C VAL A 309 -3.83 7.04 9.98
N VAL A 310 -3.20 7.00 8.81
CA VAL A 310 -1.76 7.26 8.63
C VAL A 310 -1.57 8.40 7.65
N ALA A 311 -0.73 9.37 8.01
CA ALA A 311 -0.40 10.53 7.22
C ALA A 311 1.11 10.64 6.99
N ALA A 312 1.52 11.15 5.83
CA ALA A 312 2.89 11.57 5.58
C ALA A 312 3.23 12.85 6.38
N ALA A 313 4.46 12.96 6.90
CA ALA A 313 4.89 14.15 7.63
C ALA A 313 5.09 15.38 6.72
N GLY A 314 5.50 15.17 5.47
CA GLY A 314 5.78 16.21 4.48
C GLY A 314 7.24 16.24 4.03
N ASN A 315 7.48 16.70 2.80
CA ASN A 315 8.78 16.73 2.13
C ASN A 315 9.41 18.14 2.06
N TYR A 316 9.01 19.02 2.98
CA TYR A 316 9.49 20.40 3.11
C TYR A 316 10.46 20.60 4.30
N GLY A 317 10.98 19.50 4.85
CA GLY A 317 12.04 19.51 5.85
C GLY A 317 13.35 20.08 5.32
N SER A 318 14.27 20.43 6.23
CA SER A 318 15.59 20.93 5.82
C SER A 318 16.72 20.41 6.71
N ALA A 319 17.93 20.44 6.15
CA ALA A 319 19.14 20.15 6.92
C ALA A 319 19.44 21.21 8.00
N ALA A 320 18.82 22.40 7.95
CA ALA A 320 19.12 23.52 8.85
C ALA A 320 18.48 23.40 10.24
N GLY A 321 17.45 22.58 10.41
CA GLY A 321 16.73 22.46 11.67
C GLY A 321 15.33 21.86 11.50
N PRO A 322 14.53 21.78 12.58
CA PRO A 322 13.14 21.33 12.52
C PRO A 322 12.31 22.31 11.68
N SER A 323 11.58 21.78 10.70
CA SER A 323 10.61 22.54 9.89
C SER A 323 9.25 22.69 10.57
N GLY A 324 9.00 21.85 11.59
CA GLY A 324 7.67 21.55 12.07
C GLY A 324 6.89 20.66 11.09
N VAL A 325 5.71 20.22 11.53
CA VAL A 325 4.73 19.49 10.73
C VAL A 325 3.42 20.27 10.82
N MET A 326 3.20 21.15 9.84
CA MET A 326 2.22 22.23 9.97
C MET A 326 0.92 22.00 9.19
N HIS A 327 0.87 20.93 8.40
CA HIS A 327 -0.20 20.70 7.44
C HIS A 327 -1.03 19.47 7.80
N ALA A 328 -2.34 19.59 7.62
CA ALA A 328 -3.29 18.50 7.75
C ALA A 328 -3.08 17.44 6.66
N PRO A 329 -3.27 16.13 6.95
CA PRO A 329 -3.62 15.57 8.26
C PRO A 329 -2.41 15.24 9.16
N GLY A 330 -1.19 15.63 8.78
CA GLY A 330 0.04 15.25 9.48
C GLY A 330 0.27 15.98 10.82
N ASN A 331 -0.33 17.15 11.00
CA ASN A 331 -0.33 17.93 12.25
C ASN A 331 -1.32 17.40 13.31
N ASP A 332 -2.32 16.59 12.93
CA ASP A 332 -3.34 16.09 13.87
C ASP A 332 -2.71 15.17 14.93
N PRO A 333 -2.93 15.41 16.24
CA PRO A 333 -2.25 14.66 17.29
C PRO A 333 -2.80 13.24 17.50
N PHE A 334 -4.03 12.93 17.06
CA PHE A 334 -4.61 11.60 17.21
C PHE A 334 -4.03 10.63 16.20
N VAL A 335 -3.98 11.02 14.92
CA VAL A 335 -3.55 10.14 13.82
C VAL A 335 -2.06 9.80 13.89
N MET A 336 -1.63 8.80 13.11
CA MET A 336 -0.22 8.44 13.00
C MET A 336 0.46 9.25 11.90
N THR A 337 1.45 10.08 12.24
CA THR A 337 2.26 10.80 11.26
C THR A 337 3.60 10.13 11.08
N VAL A 338 4.01 9.92 9.83
CA VAL A 338 5.19 9.12 9.47
C VAL A 338 6.24 9.95 8.75
N GLY A 339 7.45 9.98 9.34
CA GLY A 339 8.66 10.54 8.73
C GLY A 339 9.40 9.52 7.86
N ALA A 340 10.29 10.01 7.00
CA ALA A 340 11.06 9.15 6.10
C ALA A 340 12.46 8.88 6.66
N VAL A 341 12.81 7.59 6.69
CA VAL A 341 14.15 7.10 6.97
C VAL A 341 14.85 6.75 5.66
N ASP A 342 16.12 7.13 5.59
CA ASP A 342 17.09 6.59 4.67
C ASP A 342 17.78 5.40 5.33
N ILE A 343 17.50 4.19 4.84
CA ILE A 343 17.97 2.92 5.42
C ILE A 343 19.39 2.54 4.99
N GLY A 344 20.10 3.44 4.29
CA GLY A 344 21.46 3.17 3.84
C GLY A 344 21.54 1.95 2.92
N ASN A 345 22.62 1.17 3.01
CA ASN A 345 22.81 -0.03 2.19
C ASN A 345 23.02 -1.30 3.04
N LYS A 346 22.62 -1.27 4.31
CA LYS A 346 22.79 -2.36 5.26
C LYS A 346 21.48 -2.70 5.95
N VAL A 347 21.36 -3.93 6.42
CA VAL A 347 20.21 -4.32 7.26
C VAL A 347 20.40 -3.82 8.69
N ALA A 348 21.66 -3.67 9.12
CA ALA A 348 21.98 -3.08 10.40
C ALA A 348 21.84 -1.55 10.38
N LEU A 349 21.19 -0.99 11.40
CA LEU A 349 20.86 0.45 11.56
C LEU A 349 22.06 1.42 11.71
N GLY A 350 23.28 0.95 11.47
CA GLY A 350 24.49 1.71 11.74
C GLY A 350 24.67 2.91 10.81
N ASP A 351 24.11 2.85 9.61
CA ASP A 351 24.12 3.89 8.58
C ASP A 351 22.75 4.53 8.31
N ASP A 352 21.69 4.08 8.98
CA ASP A 352 20.35 4.64 8.88
C ASP A 352 20.27 6.05 9.46
N ALA A 353 19.65 6.96 8.71
CA ALA A 353 19.46 8.36 9.09
C ALA A 353 18.08 8.88 8.68
N ASN A 354 17.67 10.03 9.19
CA ASN A 354 16.48 10.70 8.68
C ASN A 354 16.71 11.19 7.24
N ALA A 355 15.71 11.07 6.38
CA ALA A 355 15.78 11.66 5.06
C ALA A 355 15.88 13.20 5.19
N PRO A 356 16.74 13.86 4.40
CA PRO A 356 17.08 15.27 4.61
C PRO A 356 15.92 16.24 4.35
N TRP A 357 14.93 15.81 3.56
CA TRP A 357 13.72 16.56 3.21
C TRP A 357 12.50 16.18 4.07
N SER A 358 12.61 15.18 4.96
CA SER A 358 11.50 14.77 5.83
C SER A 358 11.21 15.87 6.85
N ALA A 359 9.97 16.34 6.87
CA ALA A 359 9.49 17.31 7.85
C ALA A 359 9.48 16.70 9.25
N TYR A 360 9.87 17.49 10.25
CA TYR A 360 9.88 17.11 11.66
C TYR A 360 9.94 18.34 12.56
N GLY A 361 9.57 18.16 13.82
CA GLY A 361 9.61 19.19 14.85
C GLY A 361 8.30 19.21 15.62
N TYR A 362 7.75 20.41 15.79
CA TYR A 362 6.48 20.62 16.49
C TYR A 362 5.43 21.14 15.52
N THR A 363 4.17 20.83 15.80
CA THR A 363 3.02 21.51 15.19
C THR A 363 2.85 22.90 15.81
N GLU A 364 1.97 23.72 15.22
CA GLU A 364 1.58 25.02 15.80
C GLU A 364 1.00 24.89 17.22
N ASP A 365 0.42 23.72 17.51
CA ASP A 365 -0.19 23.37 18.79
C ASP A 365 0.79 22.70 19.77
N GLY A 366 2.07 22.64 19.43
CA GLY A 366 3.13 22.14 20.30
C GLY A 366 3.26 20.61 20.37
N PHE A 367 2.60 19.85 19.49
CA PHE A 367 2.75 18.40 19.44
C PHE A 367 4.01 18.00 18.67
N ALA A 368 4.82 17.10 19.23
CA ALA A 368 5.98 16.55 18.55
C ALA A 368 5.55 15.64 17.39
N LYS A 369 6.12 15.87 16.19
CA LYS A 369 5.84 15.12 14.97
C LYS A 369 7.12 14.95 14.13
N PRO A 370 7.25 13.86 13.36
CA PRO A 370 6.36 12.68 13.28
C PRO A 370 6.42 11.82 14.55
N GLU A 371 5.44 10.93 14.77
CA GLU A 371 5.54 9.95 15.85
C GLU A 371 6.52 8.82 15.55
N LEU A 372 6.65 8.43 14.27
CA LEU A 372 7.41 7.26 13.84
C LEU A 372 8.09 7.53 12.50
N GLY A 373 9.28 6.96 12.29
CA GLY A 373 9.93 6.88 10.99
C GLY A 373 9.63 5.56 10.26
N ALA A 374 9.64 5.57 8.94
CA ALA A 374 9.65 4.35 8.13
C ALA A 374 10.52 4.53 6.87
N PRO A 375 10.99 3.43 6.24
CA PRO A 375 11.74 3.52 4.99
C PRO A 375 10.97 4.33 3.94
N GLY A 376 11.59 5.38 3.41
CA GLY A 376 10.94 6.30 2.48
C GLY A 376 11.85 6.91 1.42
N ARG A 377 13.13 6.53 1.37
CA ARG A 377 14.10 7.00 0.38
C ARG A 377 14.49 5.85 -0.56
N TYR A 378 14.52 6.14 -1.87
CA TYR A 378 14.89 5.19 -2.92
C TYR A 378 14.03 3.93 -3.00
N MET A 379 12.74 4.10 -2.71
CA MET A 379 11.75 3.03 -2.81
C MET A 379 11.45 2.76 -4.29
N ILE A 380 11.24 1.50 -4.65
CA ILE A 380 10.77 1.09 -5.98
C ILE A 380 9.30 0.66 -5.84
N GLY A 381 8.45 1.21 -6.71
CA GLY A 381 7.02 0.94 -6.70
C GLY A 381 6.42 0.88 -8.10
N PRO A 382 5.24 0.25 -8.24
CA PRO A 382 4.53 0.18 -9.51
C PRO A 382 4.03 1.56 -9.93
N VAL A 383 4.05 1.83 -11.23
CA VAL A 383 3.52 3.07 -11.82
C VAL A 383 2.89 2.78 -13.19
N PRO A 384 1.81 3.48 -13.57
CA PRO A 384 1.27 3.38 -14.92
C PRO A 384 2.25 3.97 -15.93
N GLN A 385 2.53 3.27 -17.03
CA GLN A 385 3.57 3.67 -18.00
C GLN A 385 3.31 5.02 -18.67
N GLY A 386 2.03 5.40 -18.81
CA GLY A 386 1.61 6.66 -19.41
C GLY A 386 1.41 7.80 -18.42
N SER A 387 1.78 7.62 -17.14
CA SER A 387 1.48 8.60 -16.10
C SER A 387 2.34 9.86 -16.19
N THR A 388 1.82 10.96 -15.63
CA THR A 388 2.56 12.22 -15.54
C THR A 388 3.87 12.06 -14.77
N LEU A 389 3.92 11.22 -13.72
CA LEU A 389 5.15 10.96 -12.96
C LEU A 389 6.25 10.37 -13.83
N VAL A 390 5.93 9.38 -14.67
CA VAL A 390 6.89 8.75 -15.58
C VAL A 390 7.43 9.79 -16.59
N ALA A 391 6.55 10.64 -17.12
CA ALA A 391 6.94 11.70 -18.05
C ALA A 391 7.84 12.77 -17.39
N GLN A 392 7.61 13.08 -16.11
CA GLN A 392 8.40 14.07 -15.35
C GLN A 392 9.74 13.51 -14.85
N LYS A 393 9.81 12.21 -14.54
CA LYS A 393 11.00 11.56 -13.98
C LYS A 393 11.43 10.32 -14.78
N PRO A 394 11.70 10.44 -16.10
CA PRO A 394 12.04 9.29 -16.94
C PRO A 394 13.34 8.59 -16.51
N GLY A 395 14.29 9.34 -15.91
CA GLY A 395 15.56 8.79 -15.41
C GLY A 395 15.41 7.92 -14.16
N ASN A 396 14.24 7.93 -13.51
CA ASN A 396 13.96 7.14 -12.31
C ASN A 396 13.21 5.82 -12.65
N VAL A 397 12.85 5.59 -13.92
CA VAL A 397 12.18 4.36 -14.35
C VAL A 397 13.19 3.22 -14.34
N VAL A 398 12.98 2.25 -13.45
CA VAL A 398 13.92 1.12 -13.24
C VAL A 398 13.55 -0.11 -14.07
N ALA A 399 12.27 -0.26 -14.40
CA ALA A 399 11.75 -1.33 -15.25
C ALA A 399 10.40 -0.90 -15.86
N PRO A 400 9.89 -1.59 -16.91
CA PRO A 400 8.57 -1.29 -17.45
C PRO A 400 7.48 -1.34 -16.37
N GLY A 401 6.86 -0.18 -16.12
CA GLY A 401 5.82 -0.04 -15.10
C GLY A 401 6.32 0.04 -13.66
N TYR A 402 7.62 0.26 -13.42
CA TYR A 402 8.19 0.49 -12.10
C TYR A 402 9.13 1.70 -12.11
N ILE A 403 9.05 2.50 -11.05
CA ILE A 403 9.83 3.72 -10.88
C ILE A 403 10.42 3.76 -9.48
N GLN A 404 11.56 4.42 -9.33
CA GLN A 404 12.19 4.67 -8.04
C GLN A 404 11.91 6.09 -7.56
N LEU A 405 11.33 6.23 -6.37
CA LEU A 405 10.98 7.53 -5.78
C LEU A 405 11.34 7.58 -4.29
N SER A 406 11.40 8.79 -3.76
CA SER A 406 11.70 9.09 -2.35
C SER A 406 10.64 10.07 -1.84
N GLY A 407 10.13 9.91 -0.62
CA GLY A 407 9.10 10.79 -0.05
C GLY A 407 8.48 10.22 1.24
N THR A 408 7.97 11.07 2.13
CA THR A 408 7.16 10.59 3.27
C THR A 408 5.87 9.92 2.79
N SER A 409 5.40 10.27 1.59
CA SER A 409 4.38 9.55 0.83
C SER A 409 4.64 8.05 0.64
N PHE A 410 5.89 7.59 0.71
CA PHE A 410 6.25 6.18 0.58
C PHE A 410 6.61 5.54 1.92
N ALA A 411 6.89 6.34 2.95
CA ALA A 411 7.06 5.89 4.33
C ALA A 411 5.70 5.60 5.00
N ALA A 412 4.72 6.49 4.83
CA ALA A 412 3.36 6.32 5.34
C ALA A 412 2.69 4.97 4.95
N PRO A 413 2.72 4.54 3.67
CA PRO A 413 2.10 3.27 3.27
C PRO A 413 2.80 2.04 3.86
N VAL A 414 4.09 2.10 4.21
CA VAL A 414 4.74 1.02 4.98
C VAL A 414 4.01 0.83 6.30
N VAL A 415 3.80 1.91 7.05
CA VAL A 415 3.11 1.87 8.35
C VAL A 415 1.63 1.51 8.20
N ALA A 416 0.96 1.95 7.13
CA ALA A 416 -0.41 1.55 6.83
C ALA A 416 -0.54 0.03 6.63
N GLY A 417 0.37 -0.58 5.87
CA GLY A 417 0.40 -2.04 5.69
C GLY A 417 0.74 -2.79 6.99
N VAL A 418 1.68 -2.30 7.79
CA VAL A 418 1.97 -2.88 9.12
C VAL A 418 0.73 -2.81 10.01
N ALA A 419 0.05 -1.67 10.07
CA ALA A 419 -1.18 -1.51 10.84
C ALA A 419 -2.27 -2.51 10.41
N ALA A 420 -2.43 -2.75 9.10
CA ALA A 420 -3.35 -3.77 8.60
C ALA A 420 -2.96 -5.18 9.09
N GLN A 421 -1.67 -5.51 9.06
CA GLN A 421 -1.17 -6.79 9.59
C GLN A 421 -1.37 -6.93 11.11
N LEU A 422 -1.22 -5.86 11.88
CA LEU A 422 -1.50 -5.86 13.32
C LEU A 422 -2.99 -6.08 13.57
N LEU A 423 -3.86 -5.39 12.84
CA LEU A 423 -5.32 -5.54 12.95
C LEU A 423 -5.82 -6.91 12.47
N ALA A 424 -5.08 -7.59 11.61
CA ALA A 424 -5.35 -8.99 11.25
C ALA A 424 -5.11 -9.94 12.43
N ARG A 425 -4.12 -9.65 13.27
CA ARG A 425 -3.70 -10.44 14.44
C ARG A 425 -4.47 -10.06 15.70
N HIS A 426 -4.84 -8.80 15.80
CA HIS A 426 -5.53 -8.18 16.93
C HIS A 426 -6.77 -7.42 16.43
N PRO A 427 -7.82 -8.14 15.99
CA PRO A 427 -8.99 -7.53 15.35
C PRO A 427 -9.78 -6.60 16.29
N ASP A 428 -9.62 -6.80 17.60
CA ASP A 428 -10.21 -6.04 18.70
C ASP A 428 -9.44 -4.76 19.05
N TRP A 429 -8.24 -4.56 18.50
CA TRP A 429 -7.46 -3.35 18.78
C TRP A 429 -8.09 -2.08 18.17
N THR A 430 -8.05 -1.01 18.96
CA THR A 430 -8.41 0.34 18.54
C THR A 430 -7.25 1.02 17.80
N PRO A 431 -7.49 2.11 17.05
CA PRO A 431 -6.42 2.89 16.44
C PRO A 431 -5.35 3.37 17.43
N ASP A 432 -5.75 3.80 18.63
CA ASP A 432 -4.82 4.16 19.71
C ASP A 432 -3.90 3.00 20.12
N GLN A 433 -4.44 1.78 20.20
CA GLN A 433 -3.68 0.58 20.56
C GLN A 433 -2.70 0.18 19.46
N VAL A 434 -3.10 0.30 18.19
CA VAL A 434 -2.20 0.10 17.04
C VAL A 434 -1.09 1.16 17.04
N LYS A 435 -1.42 2.44 17.28
CA LYS A 435 -0.45 3.55 17.40
C LYS A 435 0.57 3.26 18.50
N SER A 436 0.10 2.85 19.67
CA SER A 436 0.98 2.47 20.79
C SER A 436 1.87 1.28 20.47
N ALA A 437 1.33 0.20 19.91
CA ALA A 437 2.14 -0.99 19.56
C ALA A 437 3.28 -0.62 18.59
N LEU A 438 2.98 0.20 17.58
CA LEU A 438 3.99 0.71 16.64
C LEU A 438 5.06 1.55 17.35
N MET A 439 4.66 2.52 18.17
CA MET A 439 5.60 3.41 18.87
C MET A 439 6.47 2.68 19.90
N MET A 440 5.89 1.79 20.72
CA MET A 440 6.63 1.05 21.76
C MET A 440 7.62 0.03 21.17
N SER A 441 7.36 -0.44 19.95
CA SER A 441 8.20 -1.41 19.27
C SER A 441 9.30 -0.78 18.41
N ALA A 442 9.26 0.55 18.24
CA ALA A 442 10.15 1.26 17.34
C ALA A 442 11.62 1.02 17.69
N LYS A 443 12.45 0.97 16.65
CA LYS A 443 13.90 0.82 16.78
C LYS A 443 14.59 2.19 16.66
N PRO A 444 15.60 2.48 17.50
CA PRO A 444 16.30 3.75 17.44
C PRO A 444 17.09 3.87 16.14
N VAL A 445 17.20 5.09 15.60
CA VAL A 445 17.98 5.41 14.41
C VAL A 445 19.13 6.35 14.83
N PRO A 446 20.32 5.82 15.17
CA PRO A 446 21.35 6.60 15.88
C PRO A 446 21.90 7.79 15.11
N GLN A 447 21.91 7.74 13.76
CA GLN A 447 22.38 8.86 12.94
C GLN A 447 21.26 9.86 12.60
N ALA A 448 20.00 9.58 12.98
CA ALA A 448 18.91 10.53 12.78
C ALA A 448 19.05 11.70 13.75
N LYS A 449 18.68 12.89 13.28
CA LYS A 449 18.58 14.07 14.15
C LYS A 449 17.56 13.82 15.26
N PRO A 450 17.77 14.31 16.49
CA PRO A 450 16.79 14.17 17.58
C PRO A 450 15.39 14.60 17.14
N GLY A 451 14.40 13.73 17.39
CA GLY A 451 12.99 13.95 17.04
C GLY A 451 12.64 13.82 15.54
N SER A 452 13.61 13.69 14.63
CA SER A 452 13.34 13.67 13.18
C SER A 452 12.64 12.42 12.66
N VAL A 453 12.66 11.35 13.46
CA VAL A 453 11.97 10.08 13.21
C VAL A 453 11.03 9.72 14.37
N GLY A 454 10.63 10.72 15.17
CA GLY A 454 9.80 10.51 16.35
C GLY A 454 10.47 9.60 17.37
N VAL A 455 9.77 8.55 17.81
CA VAL A 455 10.30 7.57 18.77
C VAL A 455 11.27 6.56 18.15
N GLY A 456 11.45 6.59 16.83
CA GLY A 456 12.31 5.67 16.09
C GLY A 456 11.68 5.19 14.80
N GLN A 457 12.33 4.26 14.13
CA GLN A 457 11.81 3.63 12.92
C GLN A 457 10.89 2.45 13.26
N VAL A 458 9.93 2.17 12.39
CA VAL A 458 9.04 1.02 12.50
C VAL A 458 9.84 -0.30 12.62
N ASN A 459 9.42 -1.15 13.58
CA ASN A 459 9.85 -2.55 13.69
C ASN A 459 8.59 -3.43 13.66
N ALA A 460 8.19 -3.84 12.48
CA ALA A 460 6.92 -4.53 12.27
C ALA A 460 6.88 -5.91 12.95
N GLY A 461 8.02 -6.60 13.00
CA GLY A 461 8.16 -7.88 13.70
C GLY A 461 7.87 -7.75 15.18
N LYS A 462 8.55 -6.83 15.87
CA LYS A 462 8.31 -6.56 17.30
C LYS A 462 6.89 -6.06 17.55
N ALA A 463 6.35 -5.19 16.68
CA ALA A 463 4.96 -4.74 16.78
C ALA A 463 3.97 -5.91 16.70
N GLY A 464 4.20 -6.88 15.81
CA GLY A 464 3.38 -8.08 15.65
C GLY A 464 3.47 -9.06 16.81
N ASP A 465 4.51 -8.96 17.63
CA ASP A 465 4.72 -9.80 18.81
C ASP A 465 4.12 -9.21 20.10
N VAL A 466 3.72 -7.93 20.09
CA VAL A 466 3.07 -7.27 21.24
C VAL A 466 1.83 -8.08 21.69
N LYS A 467 1.78 -8.40 22.99
CA LYS A 467 0.68 -9.16 23.61
C LYS A 467 -0.16 -8.25 24.50
N GLY A 468 -1.43 -8.63 24.68
CA GLY A 468 -2.37 -7.90 25.52
C GLY A 468 -2.92 -6.65 24.83
N THR A 469 -3.29 -5.66 25.64
CA THR A 469 -3.93 -4.43 25.19
C THR A 469 -2.97 -3.26 25.44
N PRO A 470 -2.32 -2.71 24.39
CA PRO A 470 -1.46 -1.55 24.53
C PRO A 470 -2.20 -0.35 25.17
N PRO A 471 -1.52 0.50 25.95
CA PRO A 471 -2.13 1.74 26.44
C PRO A 471 -2.45 2.69 25.28
N SER A 472 -3.35 3.64 25.50
CA SER A 472 -3.60 4.70 24.52
C SER A 472 -2.55 5.81 24.65
N PRO A 473 -1.83 6.18 23.58
CA PRO A 473 -0.93 7.34 23.59
C PRO A 473 -1.71 8.66 23.61
N ASN A 474 -2.99 8.63 23.21
CA ASN A 474 -3.89 9.77 23.17
C ASN A 474 -4.70 9.94 24.48
N LEU A 475 -4.38 9.18 25.54
CA LEU A 475 -5.16 9.21 26.79
C LEU A 475 -5.29 10.61 27.40
N ALA A 476 -4.25 11.44 27.27
CA ALA A 476 -4.30 12.82 27.73
C ALA A 476 -5.31 13.67 26.95
N LEU A 477 -5.41 13.46 25.63
CA LEU A 477 -6.36 14.14 24.74
C LEU A 477 -7.77 13.60 24.85
N ASN A 478 -7.92 12.31 25.17
CA ASN A 478 -9.21 11.64 25.28
C ASN A 478 -10.14 12.29 26.33
N ARG A 479 -9.61 13.05 27.30
CA ARG A 479 -10.43 13.82 28.26
C ARG A 479 -11.23 14.96 27.63
N PHE A 480 -10.82 15.41 26.45
CA PHE A 480 -11.46 16.48 25.69
C PHE A 480 -12.39 15.91 24.60
N LEU A 481 -12.62 14.60 24.57
CA LEU A 481 -13.58 14.01 23.66
C LEU A 481 -14.99 14.11 24.23
N VAL A 482 -15.91 14.61 23.41
CA VAL A 482 -17.34 14.68 23.72
C VAL A 482 -18.11 13.75 22.80
N SER A 483 -19.13 13.08 23.35
CA SER A 483 -20.03 12.21 22.61
C SER A 483 -21.41 12.84 22.50
N SER A 484 -21.84 13.15 21.29
CA SER A 484 -23.17 13.71 21.01
C SER A 484 -23.84 12.94 19.87
N GLY A 485 -25.04 12.41 20.11
CA GLY A 485 -25.81 11.69 19.10
C GLY A 485 -25.14 10.42 18.54
N GLY A 486 -24.22 9.80 19.29
CA GLY A 486 -23.44 8.64 18.84
C GLY A 486 -22.20 8.98 18.02
N SER A 487 -21.91 10.26 17.79
CA SER A 487 -20.64 10.74 17.22
C SER A 487 -19.72 11.23 18.32
N VAL A 488 -18.45 10.83 18.25
CA VAL A 488 -17.37 11.36 19.08
C VAL A 488 -16.69 12.52 18.33
N SER A 489 -16.36 13.59 19.04
CA SER A 489 -15.61 14.75 18.49
C SER A 489 -14.75 15.39 19.56
N PHE A 490 -13.70 16.10 19.14
CA PHE A 490 -12.85 16.88 20.02
C PHE A 490 -13.52 18.19 20.47
N ASP A 491 -13.49 18.48 21.78
CA ASP A 491 -13.94 19.73 22.38
C ASP A 491 -12.80 20.75 22.44
N ALA A 492 -12.66 21.48 21.34
CA ALA A 492 -11.67 22.54 21.19
C ALA A 492 -11.79 23.64 22.25
N ALA A 493 -13.00 23.94 22.73
CA ALA A 493 -13.23 25.01 23.69
C ALA A 493 -12.71 24.60 25.07
N SER A 494 -13.03 23.39 25.53
CA SER A 494 -12.51 22.84 26.78
C SER A 494 -10.99 22.70 26.75
N TRP A 495 -10.42 22.22 25.64
CA TRP A 495 -8.98 22.15 25.47
C TRP A 495 -8.30 23.52 25.53
N SER A 496 -8.83 24.50 24.79
CA SER A 496 -8.28 25.86 24.75
C SER A 496 -8.32 26.55 26.11
N GLU A 497 -9.37 26.31 26.90
CA GLU A 497 -9.48 26.84 28.27
C GLU A 497 -8.40 26.26 29.20
N VAL A 498 -8.16 24.94 29.11
CA VAL A 498 -7.11 24.27 29.91
C VAL A 498 -5.72 24.74 29.50
N VAL A 499 -5.48 24.88 28.20
CA VAL A 499 -4.21 25.39 27.64
C VAL A 499 -3.96 26.83 28.08
N ALA A 500 -4.94 27.72 27.91
CA ALA A 500 -4.81 29.13 28.28
C ALA A 500 -4.66 29.35 29.79
N GLY A 501 -5.22 28.46 30.61
CA GLY A 501 -5.12 28.50 32.08
C GLY A 501 -3.79 27.97 32.63
N ASN A 502 -2.94 27.35 31.82
CA ASN A 502 -1.69 26.74 32.26
C ASN A 502 -0.47 27.56 31.82
N ALA A 503 0.11 28.33 32.75
CA ALA A 503 1.31 29.14 32.50
C ALA A 503 2.53 28.30 32.06
N SER A 504 2.57 27.00 32.39
CA SER A 504 3.66 26.09 31.98
C SER A 504 3.53 25.65 30.52
N TRP A 505 2.44 25.96 29.83
CA TRP A 505 2.21 25.52 28.44
C TRP A 505 2.83 26.50 27.43
N ALA A 506 2.94 27.78 27.79
CA ALA A 506 3.71 28.77 27.04
C ALA A 506 5.24 28.58 27.21
N ASP A 507 5.66 27.95 28.32
CA ASP A 507 7.06 27.60 28.65
C ASP A 507 7.39 26.11 28.40
N ALA A 508 6.46 25.33 27.83
CA ALA A 508 6.64 23.91 27.58
C ALA A 508 7.57 23.68 26.37
N SER A 509 8.88 23.65 26.61
CA SER A 509 9.77 22.92 25.72
C SER A 509 9.50 21.43 25.90
N TRP A 510 8.75 20.82 24.97
CA TRP A 510 8.59 19.36 24.87
C TRP A 510 9.89 18.64 24.47
N ALA A 511 11.01 19.37 24.40
CA ALA A 511 12.35 18.86 24.15
C ALA A 511 12.79 17.77 25.16
N ASP A 512 12.24 17.80 26.38
CA ASP A 512 12.61 16.91 27.49
C ASP A 512 11.58 15.81 27.81
N ALA A 513 10.50 15.68 27.03
CA ALA A 513 9.65 14.49 27.11
C ALA A 513 10.38 13.32 26.43
N SER A 514 11.36 12.73 27.11
CA SER A 514 12.14 11.60 26.63
C SER A 514 11.28 10.34 26.58
N TRP A 515 10.51 10.19 25.50
CA TRP A 515 9.92 8.90 25.11
C TRP A 515 10.99 7.82 24.89
N ALA A 516 12.27 8.23 24.75
CA ALA A 516 13.44 7.36 24.66
C ALA A 516 13.95 6.81 26.00
N ASP A 517 13.67 7.45 27.15
CA ASP A 517 14.15 7.01 28.48
C ASP A 517 13.07 6.37 29.36
N ALA A 518 11.81 6.31 28.91
CA ALA A 518 10.79 5.55 29.60
C ALA A 518 11.19 4.07 29.56
N SER A 519 11.63 3.50 30.68
CA SER A 519 11.79 2.05 30.78
C SER A 519 10.41 1.40 30.65
N TRP A 520 10.03 1.04 29.44
CA TRP A 520 8.70 0.54 29.05
C TRP A 520 8.29 -0.75 29.78
N SER A 521 9.24 -1.43 30.43
CA SER A 521 9.02 -2.64 31.23
C SER A 521 8.71 -2.39 32.71
N ALA A 522 8.78 -1.14 33.22
CA ALA A 522 8.57 -0.82 34.63
C ALA A 522 7.61 0.34 34.91
N ALA A 523 7.03 0.96 33.88
CA ALA A 523 6.10 2.07 34.07
C ALA A 523 4.75 1.55 34.61
N SER A 524 4.54 1.71 35.92
CA SER A 524 3.18 1.72 36.48
C SER A 524 2.51 3.02 36.05
N TRP A 525 1.80 2.97 34.92
CA TRP A 525 1.10 4.12 34.32
C TRP A 525 -0.09 4.65 35.16
N ALA A 526 -0.19 4.25 36.43
CA ALA A 526 -1.05 4.87 37.43
C ALA A 526 -0.45 6.17 38.00
N ASP A 527 0.86 6.39 37.86
CA ASP A 527 1.55 7.57 38.38
C ASP A 527 2.47 8.19 37.31
N VAL A 528 1.88 8.83 36.30
CA VAL A 528 2.62 9.90 35.60
C VAL A 528 2.52 11.15 36.49
N SER A 529 3.36 11.20 37.52
CA SER A 529 3.52 12.39 38.35
C SER A 529 4.44 13.38 37.61
N TRP A 530 3.90 14.55 37.30
CA TRP A 530 4.58 15.69 36.67
C TRP A 530 5.65 16.32 37.58
N ALA A 531 6.70 15.59 37.90
CA ALA A 531 7.78 16.06 38.76
C ALA A 531 9.16 15.60 38.27
N ALA A 532 9.43 15.71 36.97
CA ALA A 532 10.79 15.73 36.42
C ALA A 532 10.76 16.19 34.95
N ALA A 533 10.53 17.48 34.70
CA ALA A 533 10.90 18.11 33.44
C ALA A 533 11.72 19.35 33.80
N SER A 534 12.98 19.38 33.36
CA SER A 534 13.87 20.53 33.50
C SER A 534 13.45 21.65 32.55
N TRP A 535 13.76 22.87 32.98
CA TRP A 535 13.27 24.14 32.45
C TRP A 535 14.37 24.80 31.62
N ALA A 536 14.13 25.11 30.34
CA ALA A 536 14.58 26.36 29.69
C ALA A 536 14.17 26.47 28.19
N ASP A 537 13.49 27.60 27.93
CA ASP A 537 13.50 28.49 26.76
C ASP A 537 13.12 28.03 25.33
N ALA A 538 11.98 28.55 24.86
CA ALA A 538 11.88 29.33 23.60
C ALA A 538 10.70 30.32 23.67
N SER A 539 10.98 31.61 23.48
CA SER A 539 10.01 32.70 23.44
C SER A 539 9.38 32.86 22.05
N TRP A 540 8.06 33.09 22.01
CA TRP A 540 7.35 33.59 20.82
C TRP A 540 7.80 35.02 20.47
N ALA A 541 8.86 35.14 19.68
CA ALA A 541 9.24 36.39 19.03
C ALA A 541 9.98 36.09 17.73
N ASP A 542 9.20 35.82 16.68
CA ASP A 542 9.40 36.25 15.28
C ASP A 542 8.69 35.30 14.30
N ALA A 543 7.36 35.28 14.35
CA ALA A 543 6.55 34.77 13.25
C ALA A 543 6.55 35.81 12.13
N ALA A 544 7.54 35.72 11.23
CA ALA A 544 7.54 36.50 10.00
C ALA A 544 6.45 35.95 9.06
N PHE A 545 5.29 36.61 9.03
CA PHE A 545 4.25 36.40 8.03
C PHE A 545 4.77 36.72 6.63
N ALA A 546 5.01 35.69 5.81
CA ALA A 546 5.22 35.83 4.38
C ALA A 546 4.16 35.04 3.62
N GLN A 547 3.06 35.75 3.31
CA GLN A 547 2.08 35.52 2.24
C GLN A 547 1.71 34.06 1.90
N ALA A 548 0.67 33.56 2.57
CA ALA A 548 -0.10 32.41 2.12
C ALA A 548 -0.85 32.75 0.81
N SER A 549 -0.61 31.99 -0.25
CA SER A 549 -1.45 31.98 -1.43
C SER A 549 -2.83 31.41 -1.07
N TRP A 550 -3.89 32.13 -1.43
CA TRP A 550 -5.30 31.82 -1.17
C TRP A 550 -5.87 30.64 -1.98
N ALA A 551 -5.07 29.59 -2.21
CA ALA A 551 -5.54 28.36 -2.82
C ALA A 551 -5.62 27.27 -1.74
N ASP A 552 -6.86 26.92 -1.34
CA ASP A 552 -7.17 25.78 -0.48
C ASP A 552 -7.04 24.47 -1.29
N SER A 553 -5.80 24.16 -1.69
CA SER A 553 -5.45 22.97 -2.45
C SER A 553 -4.57 22.05 -1.59
N ALA A 554 -4.92 20.77 -1.51
CA ALA A 554 -4.01 19.74 -1.04
C ALA A 554 -3.13 19.29 -2.21
N THR A 555 -1.88 18.95 -1.93
CA THR A 555 -0.95 18.43 -2.93
C THR A 555 -0.46 17.07 -2.47
N GLU A 556 -0.18 16.17 -3.43
CA GLU A 556 0.64 15.01 -3.11
C GLU A 556 1.91 15.49 -2.41
N ASP A 557 2.35 14.72 -1.41
CA ASP A 557 3.61 15.04 -0.77
C ASP A 557 4.73 14.57 -1.71
N GLY A 558 5.20 15.51 -2.53
CA GLY A 558 5.86 15.22 -3.80
C GLY A 558 7.08 14.34 -3.64
N ALA A 559 7.28 13.40 -4.58
CA ALA A 559 8.50 12.60 -4.61
C ALA A 559 9.70 13.54 -4.63
N GLY A 560 10.57 13.47 -3.61
CA GLY A 560 11.71 14.37 -3.40
C GLY A 560 12.43 14.68 -4.72
N SER A 561 12.90 15.92 -4.85
CA SER A 561 13.63 16.43 -6.03
C SER A 561 14.99 15.73 -6.25
N GLU A 562 15.28 14.68 -5.49
CA GLU A 562 16.50 13.90 -5.57
C GLU A 562 16.54 13.10 -6.88
N ALA A 563 17.71 13.14 -7.52
CA ALA A 563 18.02 12.29 -8.67
C ALA A 563 17.96 10.81 -8.27
N ALA A 564 17.79 9.93 -9.27
CA ALA A 564 17.90 8.49 -9.08
C ALA A 564 19.22 8.15 -8.34
N GLY A 565 19.07 7.48 -7.19
CA GLY A 565 20.19 6.92 -6.41
C GLY A 565 20.25 5.40 -6.57
N THR A 566 21.19 4.75 -5.92
CA THR A 566 21.20 3.28 -5.84
C THR A 566 20.15 2.83 -4.81
N PRO A 567 19.09 2.12 -5.21
CA PRO A 567 18.10 1.62 -4.28
C PRO A 567 18.74 0.53 -3.39
N PRO A 568 18.42 0.48 -2.09
CA PRO A 568 18.91 -0.58 -1.22
C PRO A 568 18.29 -1.93 -1.59
N GLU A 569 19.13 -2.84 -2.07
CA GLU A 569 18.73 -4.18 -2.53
C GLU A 569 19.16 -5.28 -1.55
N MET A 570 18.41 -6.38 -1.53
CA MET A 570 18.80 -7.58 -0.79
C MET A 570 19.99 -8.29 -1.44
N SER A 571 21.20 -7.85 -1.11
CA SER A 571 22.45 -8.53 -1.48
C SER A 571 22.74 -9.75 -0.60
N ALA A 572 23.69 -10.59 -1.01
CA ALA A 572 24.15 -11.73 -0.20
C ALA A 572 24.73 -11.30 1.17
N ASP A 573 25.38 -10.14 1.24
CA ASP A 573 25.91 -9.59 2.48
C ASP A 573 24.76 -9.08 3.38
N ALA A 574 23.79 -8.38 2.80
CA ALA A 574 22.57 -7.96 3.50
C ALA A 574 21.77 -9.16 4.03
N TYR A 575 21.72 -10.26 3.27
CA TYR A 575 21.11 -11.51 3.73
C TYR A 575 21.85 -12.11 4.93
N ALA A 576 23.19 -12.11 4.92
CA ALA A 576 23.97 -12.59 6.05
C ALA A 576 23.76 -11.72 7.30
N GLU A 577 23.69 -10.40 7.15
CA GLU A 577 23.34 -9.46 8.23
C GLU A 577 21.93 -9.74 8.78
N LEU A 578 20.93 -9.92 7.92
CA LEU A 578 19.56 -10.25 8.29
C LEU A 578 19.47 -11.53 9.12
N GLN A 579 20.20 -12.59 8.74
CA GLN A 579 20.21 -13.86 9.45
C GLN A 579 20.99 -13.79 10.78
N ALA A 580 21.92 -12.84 10.91
CA ALA A 580 22.67 -12.61 12.15
C ALA A 580 21.87 -11.82 13.19
N ASP A 581 20.88 -11.03 12.77
CA ASP A 581 20.01 -10.26 13.66
C ASP A 581 18.88 -11.15 14.23
N PRO A 582 18.86 -11.43 15.55
CA PRO A 582 17.81 -12.28 16.14
C PRO A 582 16.40 -11.65 16.06
N ASP A 583 16.32 -10.32 16.01
CA ASP A 583 15.07 -9.56 15.90
C ASP A 583 14.55 -9.48 14.47
N LEU A 584 15.37 -9.81 13.45
CA LEU A 584 14.99 -9.75 12.02
C LEU A 584 15.13 -11.08 11.26
N ALA A 585 15.81 -12.08 11.81
CA ALA A 585 16.03 -13.37 11.16
C ALA A 585 14.73 -14.01 10.63
N LEU A 586 14.78 -14.49 9.39
CA LEU A 586 13.65 -15.08 8.66
C LEU A 586 13.95 -16.51 8.21
N PRO A 587 12.93 -17.37 8.11
CA PRO A 587 13.10 -18.67 7.48
C PRO A 587 13.55 -18.50 6.01
N PRO A 588 14.39 -19.39 5.47
CA PRO A 588 14.88 -19.29 4.08
C PRO A 588 13.76 -19.20 3.04
N ALA A 589 12.57 -19.71 3.35
CA ALA A 589 11.42 -19.65 2.48
C ALA A 589 10.97 -18.20 2.19
N LEU A 590 11.21 -17.24 3.09
CA LEU A 590 10.74 -15.85 2.98
C LEU A 590 11.79 -14.88 2.45
N VAL A 591 12.92 -15.39 1.98
CA VAL A 591 13.97 -14.56 1.41
C VAL A 591 14.35 -15.16 0.06
N SER A 592 14.12 -14.41 -1.02
CA SER A 592 14.67 -14.78 -2.32
C SER A 592 16.17 -14.44 -2.29
N PRO A 593 17.07 -15.41 -2.50
CA PRO A 593 18.50 -15.14 -2.66
C PRO A 593 18.83 -14.44 -3.98
#